data_AF-A0A7K2B2F7-F1
#
_entry.id   AF-A0A7K2B2F7-F1
#
_cell.length_a   1.000
_cell.length_b   1.000
_cell.length_c   1.000
_cell.angle_alpha   90.00
_cell.angle_beta   90.00
_cell.angle_gamma   90.00
#
_symmetry.space_group_name_H-M   'P 1'
#
loop_
_entity.id
_entity.type
_entity.pdbx_description
1 polymer ?
#
loop_
_entity_poly.entity_id
_entity_poly.type
_entity_poly.pdbx_seq_one_letter_code
_entity_poly.pdbx_strand_id
1 'polypeptide(L)'
;MWIRTVPYDEAGDELRRHYDRQRESLGEVTEMTLAGSLYPRLVAARLELYAATERCPSALTSRQRNLVGFVTSALNGTVHCMSQVTVKLRADGFNDEEISLLAGDPGAAAEALPAPEAALVRYTIDLTRRPGEIAETDLAALREAGFDDLAILDANAHCAHLNYVNRVVTGLGIHTVVDPDFPAYEAIPSD
;
A
#
# COMPACT_ATOMS: atom_id res chain seq x y z
N MET A 1 15.13 7.04 9.51
CA MET A 1 14.05 7.66 10.33
C MET A 1 14.55 8.94 10.98
N TRP A 2 13.70 9.96 11.15
CA TRP A 2 14.06 11.30 11.67
C TRP A 2 13.52 11.64 13.06
N ILE A 3 12.71 10.76 13.65
CA ILE A 3 12.21 10.88 15.00
C ILE A 3 12.84 9.82 15.90
N ARG A 4 12.84 10.05 17.20
CA ARG A 4 13.22 9.01 18.17
C ARG A 4 12.22 7.85 18.11
N THR A 5 12.71 6.65 18.38
CA THR A 5 11.90 5.43 18.52
C THR A 5 12.13 4.81 19.90
N VAL A 6 11.22 3.93 20.31
CA VAL A 6 11.35 3.15 21.55
C VAL A 6 11.97 1.79 21.21
N PRO A 7 13.17 1.47 21.72
CA PRO A 7 13.80 0.17 21.48
C PRO A 7 13.04 -0.95 22.20
N TYR A 8 13.34 -2.19 21.83
CA TYR A 8 12.62 -3.36 22.32
C TYR A 8 12.68 -3.54 23.84
N ASP A 9 13.81 -3.24 24.47
CA ASP A 9 14.05 -3.33 25.91
C ASP A 9 13.30 -2.26 26.71
N GLU A 10 13.05 -1.08 26.12
CA GLU A 10 12.27 0.00 26.74
C GLU A 10 10.76 -0.07 26.42
N ALA A 11 10.32 -1.01 25.57
CA ALA A 11 8.93 -1.14 25.18
C ALA A 11 8.04 -1.59 26.35
N GLY A 12 7.01 -0.80 26.65
CA GLY A 12 5.91 -1.20 27.53
C GLY A 12 5.02 -2.29 26.91
N ASP A 13 4.15 -2.89 27.71
CA ASP A 13 3.41 -4.13 27.38
C ASP A 13 2.64 -4.08 26.05
N GLU A 14 2.03 -2.95 25.70
CA GLU A 14 1.30 -2.79 24.44
C GLU A 14 2.25 -2.85 23.23
N LEU A 15 3.30 -2.01 23.24
CA LEU A 15 4.27 -1.97 22.14
C LEU A 15 5.02 -3.29 22.02
N ARG A 16 5.40 -3.90 23.15
CA ARG A 16 6.11 -5.18 23.21
C ARG A 16 5.33 -6.28 22.52
N ARG A 17 4.00 -6.36 22.72
CA ARG A 17 3.13 -7.31 22.00
C ARG A 17 3.19 -7.15 20.48
N HIS A 18 3.30 -5.93 19.96
CA HIS A 18 3.44 -5.72 18.52
C HIS A 18 4.84 -6.09 18.00
N TYR A 19 5.88 -5.83 18.78
CA TYR A 19 7.24 -6.20 18.45
C TYR A 19 7.44 -7.72 18.46
N ASP A 20 6.97 -8.41 19.51
CA ASP A 20 7.11 -9.86 19.64
C ASP A 20 6.47 -10.57 18.45
N ARG A 21 5.22 -10.20 18.11
CA ARG A 21 4.53 -10.78 16.94
C ARG A 21 5.34 -10.62 15.65
N GLN A 22 5.88 -9.43 15.37
CA GLN A 22 6.65 -9.22 14.15
C GLN A 22 7.99 -9.96 14.18
N ARG A 23 8.63 -10.10 15.35
CA ARG A 23 9.84 -10.90 15.46
C ARG A 23 9.56 -12.39 15.28
N GLU A 24 8.41 -12.87 15.72
CA GLU A 24 7.98 -14.26 15.52
C GLU A 24 7.70 -14.56 14.04
N SER A 25 7.05 -13.65 13.31
CA SER A 25 6.73 -13.88 11.89
C SER A 25 7.85 -13.46 10.93
N LEU A 26 8.52 -12.34 11.18
CA LEU A 26 9.50 -11.72 10.26
C LEU A 26 10.96 -11.87 10.71
N GLY A 27 11.20 -12.28 11.95
CA GLY A 27 12.53 -12.23 12.59
C GLY A 27 12.93 -10.84 13.11
N GLU A 28 12.30 -9.77 12.62
CA GLU A 28 12.58 -8.39 13.00
C GLU A 28 11.34 -7.49 13.08
N VAL A 29 11.48 -6.31 13.67
CA VAL A 29 10.41 -5.30 13.72
C VAL A 29 10.52 -4.40 12.51
N THR A 30 9.42 -4.21 11.79
CA THR A 30 9.36 -3.33 10.62
C THR A 30 9.62 -1.87 10.99
N GLU A 31 10.26 -1.11 10.09
CA GLU A 31 10.47 0.33 10.28
C GLU A 31 9.15 1.10 10.45
N MET A 32 8.08 0.66 9.79
CA MET A 32 6.75 1.27 9.95
C MET A 32 6.21 1.14 11.39
N THR A 33 6.49 0.00 12.04
CA THR A 33 6.08 -0.24 13.44
C THR A 33 6.97 0.55 14.39
N LEU A 34 8.29 0.58 14.13
CA LEU A 34 9.23 1.42 14.87
C LEU A 34 8.86 2.91 14.81
N ALA A 35 8.41 3.41 13.64
CA ALA A 35 8.01 4.80 13.44
C ALA A 35 6.82 5.22 14.30
N GLY A 36 5.99 4.26 14.73
CA GLY A 36 4.87 4.50 15.63
C GLY A 36 5.16 4.35 17.11
N SER A 37 6.35 3.90 17.48
CA SER A 37 6.66 3.40 18.82
C SER A 37 6.46 4.40 19.96
N LEU A 38 6.52 5.70 19.67
CA LEU A 38 6.23 6.76 20.66
C LEU A 38 4.76 6.79 21.10
N TYR A 39 3.84 6.20 20.33
CA TYR A 39 2.42 6.11 20.68
C TYR A 39 1.85 4.74 20.27
N PRO A 40 1.95 3.71 21.13
CA PRO A 40 1.63 2.32 20.78
C PRO A 40 0.21 2.10 20.27
N ARG A 41 -0.77 2.85 20.78
CA ARG A 41 -2.16 2.79 20.29
C ARG A 41 -2.28 3.10 18.80
N LEU A 42 -1.42 3.98 18.27
CA LEU A 42 -1.37 4.28 16.84
C LEU A 42 -0.73 3.14 16.03
N VAL A 43 0.20 2.38 16.61
CA VAL A 43 0.72 1.14 15.99
C VAL A 43 -0.41 0.11 15.90
N ALA A 44 -1.16 -0.11 16.98
CA ALA A 44 -2.28 -1.04 17.01
C ALA A 44 -3.33 -0.70 15.95
N ALA A 45 -3.85 0.53 15.97
CA ALA A 45 -4.90 0.96 15.04
C ALA A 45 -4.45 0.91 13.56
N ARG A 46 -3.16 1.19 13.28
CA ARG A 46 -2.63 1.06 11.93
C ARG A 46 -2.58 -0.38 11.44
N LEU A 47 -2.15 -1.31 12.31
CA LEU A 47 -2.08 -2.72 11.95
C LEU A 47 -3.48 -3.32 11.74
N GLU A 48 -4.47 -2.87 12.52
CA GLU A 48 -5.88 -3.22 12.30
C GLU A 48 -6.39 -2.69 10.95
N LEU A 49 -6.14 -1.41 10.65
CA LEU A 49 -6.52 -0.84 9.36
C LEU A 49 -5.82 -1.57 8.20
N TYR A 50 -4.53 -1.89 8.35
CA TYR A 50 -3.77 -2.61 7.34
C TYR A 50 -4.36 -4.02 7.09
N ALA A 51 -4.71 -4.73 8.15
CA ALA A 51 -5.39 -6.02 8.05
C ALA A 51 -6.74 -5.91 7.32
N ALA A 52 -7.56 -4.93 7.70
CA ALA A 52 -8.87 -4.72 7.09
C ALA A 52 -8.77 -4.39 5.59
N THR A 53 -7.79 -3.59 5.18
CA THR A 53 -7.61 -3.21 3.77
C THR A 53 -7.06 -4.35 2.92
N GLU A 54 -6.07 -5.10 3.43
CA GLU A 54 -5.47 -6.21 2.67
C GLU A 54 -6.41 -7.42 2.57
N ARG A 55 -7.30 -7.61 3.56
CA ARG A 55 -8.19 -8.78 3.62
C ARG A 55 -9.60 -8.51 3.13
N CYS A 56 -9.88 -7.35 2.55
CA CYS A 56 -11.21 -7.06 1.98
C CYS A 56 -11.61 -8.19 1.01
N PRO A 57 -12.74 -8.90 1.19
CA PRO A 57 -13.08 -10.05 0.35
C PRO A 57 -13.78 -9.62 -0.94
N SER A 58 -13.17 -8.69 -1.68
CA SER A 58 -13.73 -8.12 -2.91
C SER A 58 -13.41 -8.96 -4.14
N ALA A 59 -14.01 -8.61 -5.28
CA ALA A 59 -13.70 -9.19 -6.58
C ALA A 59 -12.38 -8.68 -7.20
N LEU A 60 -11.66 -7.76 -6.57
CA LEU A 60 -10.36 -7.30 -7.08
C LEU A 60 -9.34 -8.43 -7.05
N THR A 61 -8.68 -8.65 -8.18
CA THR A 61 -7.57 -9.60 -8.27
C THR A 61 -6.33 -9.07 -7.57
N SER A 62 -5.42 -9.96 -7.17
CA SER A 62 -4.11 -9.57 -6.62
C SER A 62 -3.36 -8.61 -7.56
N ARG A 63 -3.41 -8.88 -8.88
CA ARG A 63 -2.81 -8.02 -9.91
C ARG A 63 -3.41 -6.61 -9.94
N GLN A 64 -4.73 -6.49 -9.82
CA GLN A 64 -5.41 -5.20 -9.75
C GLN A 64 -5.04 -4.42 -8.48
N ARG A 65 -4.93 -5.08 -7.33
CA ARG A 65 -4.47 -4.43 -6.09
C ARG A 65 -3.01 -4.00 -6.19
N ASN A 66 -2.14 -4.83 -6.76
CA ASN A 66 -0.75 -4.47 -6.99
C ASN A 66 -0.62 -3.24 -7.90
N LEU A 67 -1.46 -3.12 -8.93
CA LEU A 67 -1.52 -1.91 -9.75
C LEU A 67 -1.91 -0.66 -8.93
N VAL A 68 -3.01 -0.73 -8.17
CA VAL A 68 -3.43 0.38 -7.30
C VAL A 68 -2.30 0.77 -6.35
N GLY A 69 -1.66 -0.22 -5.70
CA GLY A 69 -0.64 0.05 -4.71
C GLY A 69 0.68 0.57 -5.27
N PHE A 70 1.09 0.06 -6.42
CA PHE A 70 2.28 0.54 -7.12
C PHE A 70 2.06 1.97 -7.64
N VAL A 71 0.96 2.24 -8.33
CA VAL A 71 0.66 3.57 -8.89
C VAL A 71 0.54 4.60 -7.77
N THR A 72 -0.15 4.29 -6.68
CA THR A 72 -0.23 5.18 -5.51
C THR A 72 1.16 5.55 -4.98
N SER A 73 2.01 4.53 -4.78
CA SER A 73 3.35 4.72 -4.21
C SER A 73 4.30 5.44 -5.17
N ALA A 74 4.19 5.18 -6.47
CA ALA A 74 4.95 5.85 -7.51
C ALA A 74 4.60 7.34 -7.61
N LEU A 75 3.30 7.67 -7.60
CA LEU A 75 2.83 9.06 -7.61
C LEU A 75 3.27 9.84 -6.37
N ASN A 76 3.39 9.17 -5.23
CA ASN A 76 3.89 9.74 -3.98
C ASN A 76 5.43 9.69 -3.85
N GLY A 77 6.16 9.17 -4.85
CA GLY A 77 7.63 9.06 -4.83
C GLY A 77 8.19 8.21 -3.68
N THR A 78 7.43 7.23 -3.20
CA THR A 78 7.77 6.45 -2.00
C THR A 78 8.48 5.15 -2.35
N VAL A 79 9.81 5.21 -2.50
CA VAL A 79 10.66 4.09 -2.93
C VAL A 79 10.48 2.84 -2.07
N HIS A 80 10.37 2.99 -0.74
CA HIS A 80 10.18 1.88 0.19
C HIS A 80 8.92 1.05 -0.13
N CYS A 81 7.80 1.71 -0.39
CA CYS A 81 6.55 1.04 -0.74
C CYS A 81 6.55 0.52 -2.18
N MET A 82 7.17 1.26 -3.11
CA MET A 82 7.30 0.82 -4.50
C MET A 82 8.06 -0.50 -4.61
N SER A 83 9.18 -0.64 -3.90
CA SER A 83 10.04 -1.83 -4.03
C SER A 83 9.33 -3.12 -3.63
N GLN A 84 8.44 -3.07 -2.64
CA GLN A 84 7.63 -4.21 -2.21
C GLN A 84 6.66 -4.70 -3.29
N VAL A 85 6.15 -3.79 -4.12
CA VAL A 85 5.13 -4.11 -5.12
C VAL A 85 5.73 -4.43 -6.48
N THR A 86 6.90 -3.88 -6.84
CA THR A 86 7.61 -4.17 -8.10
C THR A 86 7.77 -5.68 -8.35
N VAL A 87 8.13 -6.44 -7.32
CA VAL A 87 8.37 -7.89 -7.41
C VAL A 87 7.07 -8.63 -7.76
N LYS A 88 5.95 -8.18 -7.17
CA LYS A 88 4.63 -8.74 -7.44
C LYS A 88 4.14 -8.40 -8.84
N LEU A 89 4.37 -7.18 -9.31
CA LEU A 89 4.04 -6.83 -10.69
C LEU A 89 4.81 -7.70 -11.69
N ARG A 90 6.09 -8.01 -11.43
CA ARG A 90 6.83 -8.99 -12.25
C ARG A 90 6.19 -10.38 -12.21
N ALA A 91 5.78 -10.84 -11.04
CA ALA A 91 5.08 -12.12 -10.88
C ALA A 91 3.71 -12.13 -11.59
N ASP A 92 3.04 -10.97 -11.67
CA ASP A 92 1.80 -10.75 -12.41
C ASP A 92 2.03 -10.66 -13.93
N GLY A 93 3.28 -10.69 -14.40
CA GLY A 93 3.65 -10.72 -15.82
C GLY A 93 4.08 -9.38 -16.42
N PHE A 94 4.26 -8.33 -15.61
CA PHE A 94 4.81 -7.06 -16.11
C PHE A 94 6.32 -7.16 -16.34
N ASN A 95 6.79 -6.58 -17.43
CA ASN A 95 8.22 -6.40 -17.70
C ASN A 95 8.76 -5.07 -17.13
N ASP A 96 10.08 -4.91 -17.12
CA ASP A 96 10.72 -3.73 -16.51
C ASP A 96 10.39 -2.42 -17.24
N GLU A 97 10.11 -2.44 -18.56
CA GLU A 97 9.70 -1.25 -19.32
C GLU A 97 8.29 -0.82 -18.93
N GLU A 98 7.36 -1.77 -18.77
CA GLU A 98 5.98 -1.50 -18.33
C GLU A 98 5.95 -0.97 -16.89
N ILE A 99 6.74 -1.55 -15.99
CA ILE A 99 6.87 -1.08 -14.60
C ILE A 99 7.47 0.34 -14.57
N SER A 100 8.48 0.60 -15.40
CA SER A 100 9.07 1.93 -15.53
C SER A 100 8.06 2.96 -16.07
N LEU A 101 7.23 2.56 -17.03
CA LEU A 101 6.17 3.40 -17.57
C LEU A 101 5.08 3.67 -16.52
N LEU A 102 4.64 2.65 -15.77
CA LEU A 102 3.71 2.83 -14.65
C LEU A 102 4.25 3.81 -13.60
N ALA A 103 5.57 3.80 -13.36
CA ALA A 103 6.17 4.70 -12.38
C ALA A 103 6.30 6.15 -12.89
N GLY A 104 6.65 6.33 -14.17
CA GLY A 104 6.91 7.65 -14.77
C GLY A 104 5.67 8.35 -15.32
N ASP A 105 4.80 7.58 -16.00
CA ASP A 105 3.57 8.06 -16.62
C ASP A 105 2.48 6.96 -16.56
N PRO A 106 1.84 6.77 -15.40
CA PRO A 106 0.79 5.77 -15.24
C PRO A 106 -0.44 6.03 -16.13
N GLY A 107 -0.64 7.28 -16.61
CA GLY A 107 -1.69 7.61 -17.56
C GLY A 107 -1.41 6.99 -18.93
N ALA A 108 -0.18 7.16 -19.44
CA ALA A 108 0.25 6.49 -20.67
C ALA A 108 0.28 4.97 -20.52
N ALA A 109 0.72 4.45 -19.37
CA ALA A 109 0.69 3.01 -19.08
C ALA A 109 -0.73 2.42 -19.19
N ALA A 110 -1.74 3.15 -18.69
CA ALA A 110 -3.13 2.70 -18.70
C ALA A 110 -3.68 2.45 -20.11
N GLU A 111 -3.17 3.12 -21.14
CA GLU A 111 -3.61 2.92 -22.53
C GLU A 111 -3.24 1.53 -23.08
N ALA A 112 -2.21 0.88 -22.51
CA ALA A 112 -1.77 -0.46 -22.89
C ALA A 112 -2.41 -1.57 -22.04
N LEU A 113 -3.16 -1.22 -20.99
CA LEU A 113 -3.76 -2.18 -20.07
C LEU A 113 -5.14 -2.65 -20.53
N PRO A 114 -5.58 -3.85 -20.12
CA PRO A 114 -6.98 -4.27 -20.23
C PRO A 114 -7.92 -3.23 -19.59
N ALA A 115 -9.11 -3.04 -20.16
CA ALA A 115 -10.03 -1.98 -19.76
C ALA A 115 -10.31 -1.89 -18.23
N PRO A 116 -10.51 -3.00 -17.49
CA PRO A 116 -10.68 -2.94 -16.04
C PRO A 116 -9.45 -2.41 -15.29
N GLU A 117 -8.26 -2.83 -15.69
CA GLU A 117 -7.00 -2.37 -15.10
C GLU A 117 -6.73 -0.91 -15.42
N ALA A 118 -6.98 -0.50 -16.67
CA ALA A 118 -6.87 0.89 -17.10
C ALA A 118 -7.80 1.83 -16.30
N ALA A 119 -9.04 1.41 -16.06
CA ALA A 119 -10.01 2.17 -15.26
C ALA A 119 -9.54 2.33 -13.81
N LEU A 120 -9.02 1.26 -13.18
CA LEU A 120 -8.44 1.33 -11.84
C LEU A 120 -7.22 2.24 -11.76
N VAL A 121 -6.31 2.17 -12.74
CA VAL A 121 -5.12 3.03 -12.77
C VAL A 121 -5.53 4.50 -12.89
N ARG A 122 -6.46 4.84 -13.79
CA ARG A 122 -6.97 6.22 -13.94
C ARG A 122 -7.64 6.72 -12.66
N TYR A 123 -8.51 5.93 -12.06
CA TYR A 123 -9.13 6.26 -10.77
C TYR A 123 -8.08 6.47 -9.66
N THR A 124 -7.06 5.62 -9.60
CA THR A 124 -5.98 5.69 -8.60
C THR A 124 -5.16 6.98 -8.76
N ILE A 125 -4.86 7.38 -10.01
CA ILE A 125 -4.17 8.64 -10.32
C ILE A 125 -4.97 9.82 -9.76
N ASP A 126 -6.26 9.87 -10.07
CA ASP A 126 -7.12 10.98 -9.71
C ASP A 126 -7.35 11.04 -8.20
N LEU A 127 -7.62 9.90 -7.56
CA LEU A 127 -7.80 9.84 -6.11
C LEU A 127 -6.52 10.23 -5.36
N THR A 128 -5.34 9.90 -5.89
CA THR A 128 -4.05 10.25 -5.27
C THR A 128 -3.71 11.74 -5.45
N ARG A 129 -3.88 12.29 -6.66
CA ARG A 129 -3.44 13.66 -6.99
C ARG A 129 -4.50 14.73 -6.72
N ARG A 130 -5.77 14.42 -6.94
CA ARG A 130 -6.89 15.36 -6.94
C ARG A 130 -8.12 14.76 -6.22
N PRO A 131 -7.99 14.26 -4.96
CA PRO A 131 -9.11 13.61 -4.27
C PRO A 131 -10.35 14.50 -4.11
N GLY A 132 -10.18 15.83 -4.05
CA GLY A 132 -11.29 16.79 -3.96
C GLY A 132 -12.06 17.00 -5.27
N GLU A 133 -11.56 16.46 -6.38
CA GLU A 133 -12.20 16.54 -7.70
C GLU A 133 -12.90 15.24 -8.10
N ILE A 134 -12.81 14.18 -7.27
CA ILE A 134 -13.53 12.92 -7.51
C ILE A 134 -15.03 13.17 -7.49
N ALA A 135 -15.71 12.67 -8.52
CA ALA A 135 -17.14 12.76 -8.73
C ALA A 135 -17.76 11.37 -8.93
N GLU A 136 -19.10 11.31 -8.89
CA GLU A 136 -19.85 10.08 -9.12
C GLU A 136 -19.54 9.45 -10.49
N THR A 137 -19.22 10.26 -11.49
CA THR A 137 -18.83 9.80 -12.84
C THR A 137 -17.56 8.95 -12.84
N ASP A 138 -16.61 9.20 -11.93
CA ASP A 138 -15.39 8.39 -11.84
C ASP A 138 -15.70 6.98 -11.33
N LEU A 139 -16.68 6.88 -10.42
CA LEU A 139 -17.16 5.62 -9.88
C LEU A 139 -18.05 4.89 -10.90
N ALA A 140 -18.85 5.63 -11.68
CA ALA A 140 -19.61 5.07 -12.79
C ALA A 140 -18.70 4.40 -13.83
N ALA A 141 -17.55 5.01 -14.16
CA ALA A 141 -16.57 4.43 -15.07
C ALA A 141 -15.99 3.10 -14.54
N LEU A 142 -15.78 2.97 -13.22
CA LEU A 142 -15.37 1.70 -12.62
C LEU A 142 -16.48 0.63 -12.74
N ARG A 143 -17.74 1.01 -12.56
CA ARG A 143 -18.87 0.08 -12.73
C ARG A 143 -19.01 -0.39 -14.18
N GLU A 144 -18.86 0.52 -15.14
CA GLU A 144 -18.83 0.19 -16.57
C GLU A 144 -17.69 -0.77 -16.93
N ALA A 145 -16.57 -0.67 -16.20
CA ALA A 145 -15.44 -1.58 -16.31
C ALA A 145 -15.64 -2.94 -15.60
N GLY A 146 -16.80 -3.15 -14.96
CA GLY A 146 -17.21 -4.42 -14.35
C GLY A 146 -16.95 -4.54 -12.85
N PHE A 147 -16.58 -3.47 -12.14
CA PHE A 147 -16.39 -3.49 -10.69
C PHE A 147 -17.72 -3.28 -9.96
N ASP A 148 -18.01 -4.14 -8.98
CA ASP A 148 -19.10 -3.93 -8.04
C ASP A 148 -18.72 -2.91 -6.95
N ASP A 149 -19.70 -2.49 -6.15
CA ASP A 149 -19.47 -1.47 -5.12
C ASP A 149 -18.45 -1.92 -4.05
N LEU A 150 -18.31 -3.23 -3.80
CA LEU A 150 -17.32 -3.75 -2.85
C LEU A 150 -15.90 -3.66 -3.43
N ALA A 151 -15.70 -3.97 -4.72
CA ALA A 151 -14.43 -3.79 -5.41
C ALA A 151 -14.04 -2.31 -5.51
N ILE A 152 -15.01 -1.41 -5.71
CA ILE A 152 -14.77 0.04 -5.69
C ILE A 152 -14.35 0.50 -4.28
N LEU A 153 -15.04 0.05 -3.24
CA LEU A 153 -14.67 0.33 -1.85
C LEU A 153 -13.26 -0.15 -1.54
N ASP A 154 -12.91 -1.37 -1.97
CA ASP A 154 -11.59 -1.96 -1.77
C ASP A 154 -10.50 -1.17 -2.48
N ALA A 155 -10.68 -0.82 -3.76
CA ALA A 155 -9.73 0.01 -4.50
C ALA A 155 -9.52 1.38 -3.83
N ASN A 156 -10.61 2.02 -3.39
CA ASN A 156 -10.55 3.29 -2.68
C ASN A 156 -9.80 3.16 -1.35
N ALA A 157 -10.18 2.18 -0.52
CA ALA A 157 -9.60 1.97 0.80
C ALA A 157 -8.11 1.61 0.71
N HIS A 158 -7.72 0.77 -0.26
CA HIS A 158 -6.33 0.40 -0.50
C HIS A 158 -5.50 1.62 -0.95
N CYS A 159 -5.99 2.41 -1.92
CA CYS A 159 -5.35 3.64 -2.36
C CYS A 159 -5.23 4.68 -1.22
N ALA A 160 -6.29 4.88 -0.43
CA ALA A 160 -6.29 5.81 0.69
C ALA A 160 -5.34 5.37 1.81
N HIS A 161 -5.33 4.08 2.14
CA HIS A 161 -4.43 3.50 3.12
C HIS A 161 -2.97 3.67 2.70
N LEU A 162 -2.64 3.38 1.44
CA LEU A 162 -1.28 3.58 0.93
C LEU A 162 -0.89 5.05 0.87
N ASN A 163 -1.82 5.95 0.56
CA ASN A 163 -1.60 7.39 0.68
C ASN A 163 -1.23 7.80 2.12
N TYR A 164 -1.86 7.21 3.13
CA TYR A 164 -1.48 7.39 4.52
C TYR A 164 -0.09 6.79 4.82
N VAL A 165 0.16 5.53 4.43
CA VAL A 165 1.44 4.83 4.65
C VAL A 165 2.60 5.59 4.00
N ASN A 166 2.46 5.99 2.74
CA ASN A 166 3.48 6.72 2.00
C ASN A 166 3.88 8.04 2.70
N ARG A 167 2.90 8.76 3.25
CA ARG A 167 3.14 10.01 4.01
C ARG A 167 3.87 9.74 5.32
N VAL A 168 3.55 8.65 6.02
CA VAL A 168 4.27 8.27 7.25
C VAL A 168 5.69 7.84 6.94
N VAL A 169 5.88 6.96 5.94
CA VAL A 169 7.19 6.43 5.51
C VAL A 169 8.11 7.58 5.08
N THR A 170 7.70 8.35 4.08
CA THR A 170 8.53 9.43 3.54
C THR A 170 8.64 10.59 4.52
N GLY A 171 7.56 10.96 5.22
CA GLY A 171 7.53 12.08 6.15
C GLY A 171 8.32 11.85 7.45
N LEU A 172 8.59 10.60 7.82
CA LEU A 172 9.44 10.25 8.96
C LEU A 172 10.82 9.73 8.55
N GLY A 173 11.18 9.81 7.26
CA GLY A 173 12.52 9.49 6.77
C GLY A 173 12.84 8.00 6.68
N ILE A 174 11.87 7.19 6.28
CA ILE A 174 12.06 5.77 5.91
C ILE A 174 12.25 5.72 4.39
N HIS A 175 13.45 5.33 3.95
CA HIS A 175 13.82 5.31 2.53
C HIS A 175 14.51 4.00 2.09
N THR A 176 14.59 3.05 3.01
CA THR A 176 15.10 1.71 2.75
C THR A 176 14.33 1.05 1.62
N VAL A 177 15.06 0.45 0.70
CA VAL A 177 14.49 -0.47 -0.27
C VAL A 177 14.23 -1.78 0.47
N VAL A 178 12.99 -2.23 0.47
CA VAL A 178 12.63 -3.51 1.07
C VAL A 178 13.11 -4.62 0.15
N ASP A 179 13.79 -5.61 0.74
CA ASP A 179 14.22 -6.81 0.03
C ASP A 179 12.99 -7.51 -0.59
N PRO A 180 13.01 -7.83 -1.89
CA PRO A 180 11.99 -8.64 -2.55
C PRO A 180 11.54 -9.89 -1.81
N ASP A 181 12.46 -10.56 -1.12
CA ASP A 181 12.21 -11.82 -0.42
C ASP A 181 11.74 -11.60 1.03
N PHE A 182 11.71 -10.35 1.50
CA PHE A 182 11.21 -10.03 2.84
C PHE A 182 9.68 -10.18 2.92
N PRO A 183 9.14 -11.00 3.84
CA PRO A 183 7.71 -11.30 3.91
C PRO A 183 6.92 -10.17 4.59
N ALA A 184 6.99 -8.94 4.06
CA ALA A 184 6.46 -7.73 4.70
C ALA A 184 4.99 -7.81 5.12
N TYR A 185 4.18 -8.61 4.43
CA TYR A 185 2.75 -8.78 4.70
C TYR A 185 2.47 -9.70 5.88
N GLU A 186 3.43 -10.51 6.32
CA GLU A 186 3.33 -11.29 7.56
C GLU A 186 3.45 -10.40 8.82
N ALA A 187 3.71 -9.10 8.63
CA ALA A 187 3.58 -8.08 9.69
C ALA A 187 2.12 -7.85 10.12
N ILE A 188 1.17 -8.18 9.24
CA ILE A 188 -0.27 -7.97 9.43
C ILE A 188 -0.78 -9.00 10.44
N PRO A 189 -1.39 -8.59 11.57
CA PRO A 189 -1.92 -9.52 12.56
C PRO A 189 -2.92 -10.49 11.93
N SER A 190 -2.81 -11.80 12.15
CA SER A 190 -3.88 -12.75 11.84
C SER A 190 -5.12 -12.43 12.69
N ASP A 191 -6.30 -12.80 12.19
CA ASP A 191 -7.52 -12.79 12.98
C ASP A 191 -7.46 -13.82 14.12
#